data_AF-A0A3A5L897-F1
#
_entry.id   AF-A0A3A5L897-F1
#
_cell.length_a   1.000
_cell.length_b   1.000
_cell.length_c   1.000
_cell.angle_alpha   90.00
_cell.angle_beta   90.00
_cell.angle_gamma   90.00
#
_symmetry.space_group_name_H-M   'P 1'
#
loop_
_entity.id
_entity.type
_entity.pdbx_description
1 polymer ?
#
loop_
_entity_poly.entity_id
_entity_poly.type
_entity_poly.pdbx_seq_one_letter_code
_entity_poly.pdbx_strand_id
1 'polypeptide(L)'
;MKIALFTFVLTVLSSWAYADDYKVYWRCLDGHLEAMEAHAKLNGEETPLYIHYQSTKQPAWQSTPISLRSLVNLPLNTQNGDFVVLGNKKQWLLNCVGEVHHNPVYHHGNVIFSVTRNAYSCPLIPQECQAKPASQ
;
A
#
# COMPACT_ATOMS: atom_id res chain seq x y z
N MET A 1 25.88 28.66 22.13
CA MET A 1 26.20 27.76 20.99
C MET A 1 25.80 26.30 21.19
N LYS A 2 25.99 25.69 22.37
CA LYS A 2 25.68 24.25 22.58
C LYS A 2 24.20 23.86 22.35
N ILE A 3 23.26 24.71 22.75
CA ILE A 3 21.81 24.42 22.63
C ILE A 3 21.34 24.38 21.17
N ALA A 4 21.87 25.28 20.32
CA ALA A 4 21.52 25.36 18.90
C ALA A 4 22.00 24.13 18.10
N LEU A 5 23.15 23.55 18.50
CA LEU A 5 23.67 22.32 17.90
C LEU A 5 22.78 21.12 18.27
N PHE A 6 22.32 21.04 19.53
CA PHE A 6 21.40 19.99 19.97
C PHE A 6 20.05 20.06 19.24
N THR A 7 19.46 21.25 19.07
CA THR A 7 18.21 21.38 18.31
C THR A 7 18.37 21.02 16.84
N PHE A 8 19.51 21.36 16.22
CA PHE A 8 19.79 20.97 14.82
C PHE A 8 19.98 19.46 14.65
N VAL A 9 20.68 18.81 15.58
CA VAL A 9 20.84 17.34 15.58
C VAL A 9 19.50 16.65 15.80
N LEU A 10 18.63 17.18 16.69
CA LEU A 10 17.28 16.65 16.91
C LEU A 10 16.37 16.79 15.67
N THR A 11 16.46 17.88 14.91
CA THR A 11 15.67 18.04 13.67
C THR A 11 16.14 17.14 12.53
N VAL A 12 17.45 16.85 12.45
CA VAL A 12 17.98 15.90 11.47
C VAL A 12 17.59 14.46 11.83
N LEU A 13 17.60 14.10 13.12
CA LEU A 13 17.19 12.77 13.58
C LEU A 13 15.67 12.55 13.51
N SER A 14 14.84 13.58 13.72
CA SER A 14 13.38 13.46 13.55
C SER A 14 12.96 13.32 12.08
N SER A 15 13.80 13.75 11.14
CA SER A 15 13.58 13.58 9.70
C SER A 15 13.76 12.13 9.25
N TRP A 16 14.42 11.28 10.05
CA TRP A 16 14.62 9.86 9.79
C TRP A 16 13.54 8.98 10.45
N ALA A 17 12.62 9.57 11.21
CA ALA A 17 11.63 8.85 12.01
C ALA A 17 10.30 8.57 11.30
N TYR A 18 10.15 8.97 10.02
CA TYR A 18 8.95 8.73 9.23
C TYR A 18 9.33 8.40 7.78
N ALA A 19 10.13 7.36 7.60
CA ALA A 19 10.28 6.75 6.27
C ALA A 19 9.19 5.69 6.15
N ASP A 20 8.17 5.96 5.35
CA ASP A 20 7.26 4.90 4.94
C ASP A 20 8.03 3.90 4.06
N ASP A 21 7.83 2.60 4.29
CA ASP A 21 8.75 1.56 3.80
C ASP A 21 8.29 0.87 2.52
N TYR A 22 6.99 0.92 2.19
CA TYR A 22 6.44 0.17 1.07
C TYR A 22 5.59 1.04 0.16
N LYS A 23 5.76 0.90 -1.16
CA LYS A 23 4.89 1.52 -2.16
C LYS A 23 3.78 0.59 -2.61
N VAL A 24 2.60 1.11 -2.93
CA VAL A 24 1.43 0.33 -3.31
C VAL A 24 1.06 0.55 -4.77
N TYR A 25 0.89 -0.56 -5.50
CA TYR A 25 0.60 -0.54 -6.94
C TYR A 25 -0.51 -1.52 -7.31
N TRP A 26 -1.23 -1.18 -8.36
CA TRP A 26 -1.96 -2.14 -9.20
C TRP A 26 -1.01 -2.71 -10.24
N ARG A 27 -1.06 -4.02 -10.47
CA ARG A 27 -0.54 -4.62 -11.69
C ARG A 27 -1.70 -4.90 -12.62
N CYS A 28 -1.83 -4.06 -13.65
CA CYS A 28 -2.92 -4.10 -14.60
C CYS A 28 -2.85 -5.33 -15.53
N LEU A 29 -3.87 -5.51 -16.38
CA LEU A 29 -3.99 -6.69 -17.26
C LEU A 29 -2.87 -6.81 -18.30
N ASP A 30 -2.39 -5.69 -18.82
CA ASP A 30 -1.24 -5.60 -19.74
C ASP A 30 0.12 -5.68 -19.03
N GLY A 31 0.12 -5.80 -17.70
CA GLY A 31 1.31 -5.97 -16.87
C GLY A 31 1.96 -4.68 -16.38
N HIS A 32 1.48 -3.49 -16.77
CA HIS A 32 2.04 -2.25 -16.22
C HIS A 32 1.71 -2.08 -14.74
N LEU A 33 2.53 -1.29 -14.04
CA LEU A 33 2.30 -0.93 -12.65
C LEU A 33 1.69 0.45 -12.59
N GLU A 34 0.46 0.53 -12.07
CA GLU A 34 -0.25 1.78 -11.83
C GLU A 34 -0.21 2.12 -10.34
N ALA A 35 0.06 3.38 -9.99
CA ALA A 35 0.18 3.78 -8.60
C ALA A 35 -1.21 3.77 -7.92
N MET A 36 -1.29 3.32 -6.68
CA MET A 36 -2.57 3.30 -5.97
C MET A 36 -2.87 4.66 -5.35
N GLU A 37 -4.07 5.18 -5.60
CA GLU A 37 -4.59 6.37 -4.92
C GLU A 37 -4.83 6.13 -3.44
N ALA A 38 -4.67 7.18 -2.62
CA ALA A 38 -4.89 7.10 -1.18
C ALA A 38 -6.38 7.00 -0.80
N HIS A 39 -7.27 7.38 -1.72
CA HIS A 39 -8.71 7.42 -1.51
C HIS A 39 -9.43 6.75 -2.67
N ALA A 40 -10.60 6.18 -2.40
CA ALA A 40 -11.49 5.72 -3.45
C ALA A 40 -12.95 5.85 -3.02
N LYS A 41 -13.86 5.84 -4.00
CA LYS A 41 -15.30 5.83 -3.73
C LYS A 41 -15.74 4.44 -3.31
N LEU A 42 -16.12 4.28 -2.05
CA LEU A 42 -16.73 3.07 -1.51
C LEU A 42 -18.16 3.40 -1.05
N ASN A 43 -19.14 2.65 -1.55
CA ASN A 43 -20.57 2.90 -1.27
C ASN A 43 -21.02 4.35 -1.59
N GLY A 44 -20.41 4.98 -2.60
CA GLY A 44 -20.70 6.35 -3.02
C GLY A 44 -19.95 7.45 -2.26
N GLU A 45 -19.20 7.11 -1.21
CA GLU A 45 -18.45 8.06 -0.39
C GLU A 45 -16.94 7.95 -0.67
N GLU A 46 -16.27 9.10 -0.80
CA GLU A 46 -14.81 9.14 -0.94
C GLU A 46 -14.15 8.80 0.39
N THR A 47 -13.49 7.65 0.43
CA THR A 47 -13.02 7.03 1.67
C THR A 47 -11.50 6.79 1.60
N PRO A 48 -10.75 7.10 2.67
CA PRO A 48 -9.33 6.75 2.76
C PRO A 48 -9.13 5.23 2.73
N LEU A 49 -8.16 4.78 1.94
CA LEU A 49 -7.82 3.38 1.79
C LEU A 49 -6.79 2.94 2.84
N TYR A 50 -6.93 1.68 3.24
CA TYR A 50 -6.08 1.03 4.21
C TYR A 50 -5.61 -0.33 3.68
N ILE A 51 -4.39 -0.68 4.07
CA ILE A 51 -3.84 -2.03 3.93
C ILE A 51 -3.99 -2.74 5.27
N HIS A 52 -4.70 -3.85 5.25
CA HIS A 52 -4.89 -4.75 6.38
C HIS A 52 -3.93 -5.92 6.26
N TYR A 53 -3.21 -6.22 7.33
CA TYR A 53 -2.21 -7.29 7.38
C TYR A 53 -2.15 -7.91 8.77
N GLN A 54 -1.60 -9.11 8.87
CA GLN A 54 -1.35 -9.77 10.14
C GLN A 54 0.14 -9.68 10.47
N SER A 55 0.47 -9.26 11.69
CA SER A 55 1.87 -9.21 12.15
C SER A 55 2.23 -10.53 12.83
N THR A 56 3.46 -10.99 12.69
CA THR A 56 3.96 -12.14 13.47
C THR A 56 4.10 -11.82 14.96
N LYS A 57 4.22 -10.53 15.31
CA LYS A 57 4.36 -10.06 16.70
C LYS A 57 3.02 -9.92 17.42
N GLN A 58 1.92 -9.79 16.67
CA GLN A 58 0.58 -9.63 17.22
C GLN A 58 -0.41 -10.44 16.38
N PRO A 59 -1.12 -11.42 16.95
CA PRO A 59 -2.04 -12.25 16.19
C PRO A 59 -3.26 -11.48 15.65
N ALA A 60 -3.53 -10.29 16.19
CA ALA A 60 -4.57 -9.41 15.72
C ALA A 60 -4.19 -8.76 14.37
N TRP A 61 -5.20 -8.58 13.52
CA TRP A 61 -5.06 -7.83 12.30
C TRP A 61 -4.76 -6.35 12.59
N GLN A 62 -3.79 -5.82 11.87
CA GLN A 62 -3.41 -4.42 11.91
C GLN A 62 -3.82 -3.75 10.60
N SER A 63 -3.81 -2.42 10.60
CA SER A 63 -4.22 -1.64 9.44
C SER A 63 -3.39 -0.37 9.36
N THR A 64 -2.90 -0.08 8.17
CA THR A 64 -2.07 1.09 7.89
C THR A 64 -2.72 1.88 6.74
N PRO A 65 -2.84 3.22 6.84
CA PRO A 65 -3.44 4.02 5.78
C PRO A 65 -2.48 4.11 4.59
N ILE A 66 -3.05 4.23 3.39
CA ILE A 66 -2.30 4.58 2.18
C ILE A 66 -2.14 6.10 2.11
N SER A 67 -0.93 6.58 1.86
CA SER A 67 -0.64 8.01 1.72
C SER A 67 -0.66 8.48 0.26
N LEU A 68 -0.58 9.80 0.03
CA LEU A 68 -0.54 10.41 -1.31
C LEU A 68 0.66 9.95 -2.17
N ARG A 69 1.70 9.38 -1.56
CA ARG A 69 2.85 8.79 -2.29
C ARG A 69 2.65 7.29 -2.54
N SER A 70 1.43 6.80 -2.30
CA SER A 70 1.08 5.39 -2.26
C SER A 70 1.95 4.61 -1.27
N LEU A 71 2.40 5.26 -0.19
CA LEU A 71 3.28 4.62 0.80
C LEU A 71 2.48 4.05 1.97
N VAL A 72 2.97 2.92 2.52
CA VAL A 72 2.44 2.26 3.71
C VAL A 72 3.55 1.74 4.64
N ASN A 73 3.22 1.64 5.92
CA ASN A 73 4.11 1.06 6.94
C ASN A 73 3.63 -0.35 7.30
N LEU A 74 4.39 -1.36 6.85
CA LEU A 74 4.17 -2.78 7.16
C LEU A 74 5.23 -3.27 8.17
N PRO A 75 4.99 -4.40 8.87
CA PRO A 75 5.95 -4.92 9.84
C PRO A 75 7.34 -5.16 9.22
N LEU A 76 8.39 -4.87 9.98
CA LEU A 76 9.78 -5.07 9.53
C LEU A 76 10.12 -6.52 9.14
N ASN A 77 9.32 -7.49 9.58
CA ASN A 77 9.50 -8.91 9.31
C ASN A 77 8.61 -9.44 8.16
N THR A 78 7.95 -8.55 7.42
CA THR A 78 7.15 -8.92 6.26
C THR A 78 8.06 -9.61 5.24
N GLN A 79 7.62 -10.74 4.71
CA GLN A 79 8.38 -11.52 3.74
C GLN A 79 7.89 -11.24 2.32
N ASN A 80 8.76 -11.49 1.34
CA ASN A 80 8.31 -11.51 -0.05
C ASN A 80 7.31 -12.65 -0.26
N GLY A 81 6.14 -12.34 -0.79
CA GLY A 81 5.03 -13.28 -0.94
C GLY A 81 3.97 -13.20 0.17
N ASP A 82 4.18 -12.39 1.21
CA ASP A 82 3.15 -12.17 2.22
C ASP A 82 1.93 -11.47 1.61
N PHE A 83 0.73 -11.85 2.06
CA PHE A 83 -0.52 -11.31 1.57
C PHE A 83 -1.07 -10.21 2.47
N VAL A 84 -1.67 -9.21 1.85
CA VAL A 84 -2.39 -8.12 2.51
C VAL A 84 -3.74 -7.90 1.86
N VAL A 85 -4.66 -7.24 2.56
CA VAL A 85 -6.02 -6.98 2.08
C VAL A 85 -6.27 -5.48 2.01
N LEU A 86 -6.79 -5.00 0.88
CA LEU A 86 -7.19 -3.60 0.72
C LEU A 86 -8.57 -3.37 1.33
N GLY A 87 -8.81 -2.18 1.84
CA GLY A 87 -10.13 -1.79 2.33
C GLY A 87 -10.15 -0.36 2.85
N ASN A 88 -11.06 -0.12 3.78
CA ASN A 88 -11.07 1.07 4.60
C ASN A 88 -10.96 0.68 6.08
N LYS A 89 -10.91 1.65 6.99
CA LYS A 89 -10.74 1.40 8.43
C LYS A 89 -11.77 0.43 9.05
N LYS A 90 -12.98 0.28 8.48
CA LYS A 90 -14.09 -0.52 9.01
C LYS A 90 -14.42 -1.76 8.17
N GLN A 91 -13.95 -1.82 6.93
CA GLN A 91 -14.36 -2.82 5.94
C GLN A 91 -13.15 -3.33 5.17
N TRP A 92 -13.03 -4.65 5.06
CA TRP A 92 -12.03 -5.29 4.23
C TRP A 92 -12.65 -5.77 2.93
N LEU A 93 -11.94 -5.58 1.84
CA LEU A 93 -12.37 -6.04 0.52
C LEU A 93 -11.63 -7.34 0.21
N LEU A 94 -12.23 -8.47 0.56
CA LEU A 94 -11.58 -9.79 0.49
C LEU A 94 -11.24 -10.24 -0.95
N ASN A 95 -11.81 -9.57 -1.95
CA ASN A 95 -11.49 -9.70 -3.38
C ASN A 95 -10.38 -8.76 -3.85
N CYS A 96 -9.81 -7.95 -2.95
CA CYS A 96 -8.71 -7.03 -3.19
C CYS A 96 -7.51 -7.49 -2.34
N VAL A 97 -6.88 -8.61 -2.74
CA VAL A 97 -5.70 -9.15 -2.07
C VAL A 97 -4.45 -8.71 -2.81
N GLY A 98 -3.46 -8.20 -2.07
CA GLY A 98 -2.17 -7.76 -2.56
C GLY A 98 -1.06 -8.66 -2.05
N GLU A 99 0.08 -8.67 -2.75
CA GLU A 99 1.27 -9.43 -2.38
C GLU A 99 2.42 -8.46 -2.10
N VAL A 100 3.20 -8.75 -1.06
CA VAL A 100 4.39 -7.98 -0.71
C VAL A 100 5.57 -8.47 -1.52
N HIS A 101 6.23 -7.56 -2.22
CA HIS A 101 7.40 -7.81 -3.04
C HIS A 101 8.61 -7.03 -2.51
N HIS A 102 9.68 -7.75 -2.20
CA HIS A 102 10.95 -7.13 -1.86
C HIS A 102 11.82 -7.09 -3.11
N ASN A 103 12.28 -5.89 -3.49
CA ASN A 103 13.26 -5.74 -4.56
C ASN A 103 14.61 -5.38 -3.94
N PRO A 104 15.67 -6.19 -4.14
CA PRO A 104 16.99 -5.90 -3.58
C PRO A 104 17.62 -4.59 -4.11
N VAL A 105 17.10 -4.04 -5.21
CA VAL A 105 17.59 -2.79 -5.83
C VAL A 105 16.94 -1.54 -5.23
N TYR A 106 15.74 -1.64 -4.64
CA TYR A 106 15.04 -0.50 -4.05
C TYR A 106 15.08 -0.58 -2.53
N HIS A 107 15.33 0.56 -1.87
CA HIS A 107 15.29 0.65 -0.41
C HIS A 107 13.90 0.39 0.19
N HIS A 108 12.85 0.46 -0.64
CA HIS A 108 11.47 0.29 -0.24
C HIS A 108 10.88 -0.96 -0.89
N GLY A 109 10.12 -1.73 -0.13
CA GLY A 109 9.34 -2.84 -0.66
C GLY A 109 8.14 -2.34 -1.48
N ASN A 110 7.47 -3.25 -2.17
CA ASN A 110 6.24 -2.95 -2.90
C ASN A 110 5.11 -3.83 -2.39
N VAL A 111 3.88 -3.31 -2.39
CA VAL A 111 2.65 -4.07 -2.28
C VAL A 111 2.00 -4.03 -3.66
N ILE A 112 1.75 -5.19 -4.26
CA ILE A 112 1.21 -5.28 -5.61
C ILE A 112 -0.12 -6.02 -5.59
N PHE A 113 -1.15 -5.34 -6.06
CA PHE A 113 -2.48 -5.90 -6.31
C PHE A 113 -2.58 -6.27 -7.78
N SER A 114 -2.49 -7.56 -8.10
CA SER A 114 -2.49 -8.04 -9.48
C SER A 114 -3.90 -8.35 -9.97
N VAL A 115 -4.34 -7.58 -10.97
CA VAL A 115 -5.67 -7.71 -11.58
C VAL A 115 -5.86 -9.07 -12.27
N THR A 116 -4.78 -9.74 -12.67
CA THR A 116 -4.85 -11.07 -13.29
C THR A 116 -4.76 -12.23 -12.29
N ARG A 117 -4.51 -11.95 -11.01
CA ARG A 117 -4.27 -13.00 -9.99
C ARG A 117 -5.09 -12.78 -8.72
N ASN A 118 -4.57 -11.99 -7.79
CA ASN A 118 -5.07 -11.88 -6.42
C ASN A 118 -6.11 -10.76 -6.22
N ALA A 119 -6.29 -9.87 -7.20
CA ALA A 119 -7.23 -8.74 -7.11
C ALA A 119 -8.22 -8.67 -8.28
N TYR A 120 -8.46 -9.77 -9.00
CA TYR A 120 -9.19 -9.80 -10.28
C TYR A 120 -10.64 -9.30 -10.28
N SER A 121 -11.31 -9.36 -9.13
CA SER A 121 -12.69 -8.88 -8.98
C SER A 121 -12.79 -7.73 -7.99
N CYS A 122 -11.69 -7.04 -7.71
CA CYS A 122 -11.69 -5.93 -6.77
C CYS A 122 -12.48 -4.73 -7.36
N PRO A 123 -13.46 -4.16 -6.64
CA PRO A 123 -14.25 -3.03 -7.14
C PRO A 123 -13.44 -1.73 -7.30
N LEU A 124 -12.21 -1.72 -6.78
CA LEU A 124 -11.31 -0.56 -6.80
C LEU A 124 -10.27 -0.62 -7.92
N ILE A 125 -10.36 -1.58 -8.85
CA ILE A 125 -9.46 -1.64 -10.00
C ILE A 125 -9.66 -0.36 -10.85
N PRO A 126 -8.60 0.44 -11.10
CA PRO A 126 -8.68 1.62 -11.93
C PRO A 126 -9.17 1.30 -13.35
N GLN A 127 -9.87 2.23 -14.00
CA GLN A 127 -10.43 1.99 -15.34
C GLN A 127 -9.33 1.70 -16.37
N GLU A 128 -8.20 2.38 -16.25
CA GLU A 128 -6.98 2.20 -17.03
C GLU A 128 -6.35 0.81 -16.87
N CYS A 129 -6.61 0.12 -15.75
CA CYS A 129 -6.17 -1.26 -15.55
C CYS A 129 -7.13 -2.31 -16.13
N GLN A 130 -8.35 -1.91 -16.51
CA GLN A 130 -9.37 -2.82 -17.05
C GLN A 130 -9.19 -3.00 -18.55
N ALA A 131 -9.59 -4.17 -19.07
CA ALA A 131 -9.61 -4.39 -20.50
C ALA A 131 -10.60 -3.40 -21.10
N LYS A 132 -10.18 -2.62 -22.10
CA LYS A 132 -11.14 -1.83 -22.88
C LYS A 132 -12.24 -2.77 -23.35
N PRO A 133 -13.53 -2.47 -23.11
CA PRO A 133 -14.58 -3.26 -23.71
C PRO A 133 -14.32 -3.24 -25.22
N ALA A 134 -14.22 -4.44 -25.82
CA ALA A 134 -14.14 -4.54 -27.26
C ALA A 134 -15.38 -3.83 -27.81
N SER A 135 -15.17 -2.73 -28.52
CA SER A 135 -16.23 -2.05 -29.27
C SER A 135 -16.84 -3.08 -30.21
N GLN A 136 -18.04 -3.55 -29.87
CA GLN A 136 -18.88 -4.33 -30.77
C GLN A 136 -19.41 -3.43 -31.89
#